data_AF-A0A974KWY4-F1
#
_entry.id   AF-A0A974KWY4-F1
#
_cell.length_a   1.000
_cell.length_b   1.000
_cell.length_c   1.000
_cell.angle_alpha   90.00
_cell.angle_beta   90.00
_cell.angle_gamma   90.00
#
_symmetry.space_group_name_H-M   'P 1'
#
loop_
_entity.id
_entity.type
_entity.pdbx_description
1 polymer ?
#
loop_
_entity_poly.entity_id
_entity_poly.type
_entity_poly.pdbx_seq_one_letter_code
_entity_poly.pdbx_strand_id
1 'polypeptide(L)' 'MSKDQLEVIQDIYTTLGTTAGNRETEYNHTIRDGKSEWTETVNREEHLQAIIEWAVQQIENNFDGVK' A
#
# COMPACT_ATOMS: atom_id res chain seq x y z
N MET A 1 14.82 10.88 12.74
CA MET A 1 14.33 10.09 11.60
C MET A 1 15.53 9.61 10.82
N SER A 2 15.70 8.29 10.67
CA SER A 2 16.81 7.69 9.91
C SER A 2 16.62 7.89 8.39
N LYS A 3 17.67 7.59 7.62
CA LYS A 3 17.58 7.59 6.15
C LYS A 3 16.55 6.56 5.67
N ASP A 4 16.55 5.37 6.26
CA ASP A 4 15.62 4.29 5.93
C ASP A 4 14.17 4.70 6.19
N GLN A 5 13.91 5.40 7.31
CA GLN A 5 12.59 5.97 7.60
C GLN A 5 12.15 7.02 6.57
N LEU A 6 13.08 7.82 6.05
CA LEU A 6 12.77 8.80 5.00
C LEU A 6 12.37 8.14 3.69
N GLU A 7 13.07 7.07 3.32
CA GLU A 7 12.73 6.28 2.14
C GLU A 7 11.34 5.66 2.27
N VAL A 8 10.99 5.12 3.43
CA VAL A 8 9.63 4.58 3.71
C VAL A 8 8.56 5.66 3.58
N ILE A 9 8.75 6.86 4.16
CA ILE A 9 7.77 7.96 4.00
C ILE A 9 7.63 8.37 2.53
N GLN A 10 8.73 8.40 1.79
CA GLN A 10 8.70 8.80 0.39
C GLN A 10 7.98 7.76 -0.49
N ASP A 11 8.11 6.48 -0.17
CA ASP A 11 7.37 5.39 -0.81
C ASP A 11 5.86 5.48 -0.50
N ILE A 12 5.50 5.69 0.76
CA ILE A 12 4.10 5.93 1.18
C ILE A 12 3.51 7.11 0.42
N TYR A 13 4.19 8.26 0.41
CA TYR A 13 3.73 9.47 -0.26
C TYR A 13 3.51 9.26 -1.76
N THR A 14 4.46 8.59 -2.43
CA THR A 14 4.41 8.34 -3.87
C THR A 14 3.26 7.41 -4.23
N THR A 15 3.08 6.34 -3.46
CA THR A 15 1.99 5.37 -3.65
C THR A 15 0.63 6.03 -3.42
N LEU A 16 0.44 6.72 -2.30
CA LEU A 16 -0.82 7.43 -2.01
C LEU A 16 -1.14 8.50 -3.05
N GLY A 17 -0.13 9.27 -3.49
CA GLY A 17 -0.30 10.29 -4.52
C GLY A 17 -0.72 9.70 -5.87
N THR A 18 -0.13 8.56 -6.25
CA THR A 18 -0.49 7.85 -7.49
C THR A 18 -1.90 7.29 -7.42
N THR A 19 -2.25 6.63 -6.31
CA THR A 19 -3.60 6.09 -6.07
C THR A 19 -4.66 7.19 -6.06
N ALA A 20 -4.38 8.34 -5.45
CA ALA A 20 -5.30 9.48 -5.44
C ALA A 20 -5.54 10.06 -6.85
N GLY A 21 -4.50 10.03 -7.71
CA GLY A 21 -4.59 10.49 -9.10
C GLY A 21 -5.27 9.50 -10.05
N ASN A 22 -5.19 8.19 -9.77
CA ASN A 22 -5.82 7.16 -10.58
C ASN A 22 -7.34 7.08 -10.26
N ARG A 23 -8.18 7.21 -11.30
CA ARG A 23 -9.65 7.20 -11.22
C ARG A 23 -10.30 5.96 -11.86
N GLU A 24 -9.55 4.90 -12.10
CA GLU A 24 -10.09 3.62 -12.54
C GLU A 24 -11.10 3.08 -11.52
N THR A 25 -12.03 2.27 -12.04
CA THR A 25 -13.10 1.64 -11.26
C THR A 25 -12.73 0.25 -10.77
N GLU A 26 -11.72 -0.36 -11.38
CA GLU A 26 -11.27 -1.73 -11.13
C GLU A 26 -9.74 -1.79 -11.15
N TYR A 27 -9.18 -2.66 -10.31
CA TYR A 27 -7.74 -2.81 -10.12
C TYR A 27 -7.35 -4.27 -9.99
N ASN A 28 -6.22 -4.65 -10.58
CA ASN A 28 -5.68 -6.00 -10.43
C ASN A 28 -4.74 -6.05 -9.21
N HIS A 29 -5.08 -6.89 -8.24
CA HIS A 29 -4.27 -7.18 -7.07
C HIS A 29 -3.64 -8.56 -7.23
N THR A 30 -2.32 -8.64 -7.15
CA THR A 30 -1.61 -9.92 -7.16
C THR A 30 -1.39 -10.37 -5.72
N ILE A 31 -1.97 -11.51 -5.36
CA ILE A 31 -1.87 -12.11 -4.04
C ILE A 31 -0.86 -13.24 -4.10
N ARG A 32 0.02 -13.31 -3.10
CA ARG A 32 1.01 -14.38 -2.93
C ARG A 32 0.80 -15.07 -1.59
N ASP A 33 0.48 -16.35 -1.63
CA ASP A 33 0.34 -17.21 -0.45
C ASP A 33 1.25 -18.45 -0.58
N GLY A 34 2.39 -18.39 0.09
CA GLY A 34 3.42 -19.43 0.02
C GLY A 34 3.96 -19.64 -1.40
N LYS A 35 3.53 -20.73 -2.06
CA LYS A 35 3.90 -21.06 -3.45
C LYS A 35 2.83 -20.70 -4.48
N SER A 36 1.66 -20.25 -4.02
CA SER A 36 0.55 -19.87 -4.89
C SER A 36 0.59 -18.37 -5.17
N GLU A 37 0.33 -18.01 -6.42
CA GLU A 37 0.17 -16.61 -6.87
C GLU A 37 -1.04 -16.53 -7.78
N TRP A 38 -1.96 -15.61 -7.51
CA TRP A 38 -3.10 -15.34 -8.37
C TRP A 38 -3.43 -13.84 -8.37
N THR A 39 -4.21 -13.43 -9.37
CA THR A 39 -4.64 -12.05 -9.53
C THR A 39 -6.14 -11.96 -9.35
N GLU A 40 -6.58 -11.01 -8.52
CA GLU A 40 -7.98 -10.67 -8.34
C GLU A 40 -8.24 -9.27 -8.89
N THR A 41 -9.34 -9.10 -9.61
CA THR A 41 -9.83 -7.78 -9.99
C THR A 41 -10.77 -7.29 -8.89
N VAL A 42 -10.40 -6.20 -8.23
CA VAL A 42 -11.16 -5.61 -7.13
C VAL A 42 -11.71 -4.25 -7.56
N ASN A 43 -12.78 -3.82 -6.91
CA ASN A 43 -13.35 -2.51 -7.17
C ASN A 43 -12.51 -1.38 -6.54
N ARG A 44 -12.82 -0.13 -6.89
CA ARG A 44 -12.11 1.04 -6.38
C ARG A 44 -12.09 1.14 -4.85
N GLU A 45 -13.19 0.85 -4.16
CA GLU A 45 -13.27 0.94 -2.70
C GLU A 45 -12.34 -0.07 -2.03
N GLU A 46 -12.35 -1.32 -2.52
CA GLU A 46 -11.44 -2.39 -2.08
C GLU A 46 -9.97 -2.02 -2.34
N HIS A 47 -9.67 -1.46 -3.51
CA HIS A 47 -8.32 -0.98 -3.80
C HIS A 47 -7.87 0.14 -2.85
N LEU A 48 -8.72 1.14 -2.61
CA LEU A 48 -8.39 2.23 -1.69
C LEU A 48 -8.20 1.75 -0.26
N GLN A 49 -9.01 0.79 0.20
CA GLN A 49 -8.84 0.17 1.51
C GLN A 49 -7.47 -0.53 1.61
N ALA A 50 -7.12 -1.38 0.63
CA ALA A 50 -5.85 -2.11 0.63
C ALA A 50 -4.63 -1.18 0.66
N ILE A 51 -4.69 -0.06 -0.08
CA ILE A 51 -3.61 0.94 -0.08
C ILE A 51 -3.48 1.65 1.28
N ILE A 52 -4.60 1.94 1.96
CA ILE A 52 -4.58 2.52 3.31
C ILE A 52 -4.01 1.52 4.32
N GLU A 53 -4.46 0.27 4.29
CA GLU A 53 -3.94 -0.79 5.17
C GLU A 53 -2.44 -1.00 4.97
N TRP A 54 -1.97 -1.03 3.72
CA TRP A 54 -0.56 -1.08 3.39
C TRP A 54 0.22 0.11 3.99
N ALA A 55 -0.30 1.33 3.82
CA ALA A 55 0.38 2.52 4.35
C ALA A 55 0.49 2.50 5.87
N VAL A 56 -0.57 2.05 6.57
CA VAL A 56 -0.55 1.86 8.04
C VAL A 56 0.52 0.84 8.43
N GLN A 57 0.56 -0.32 7.76
CA GLN A 57 1.58 -1.34 8.01
C GLN A 57 3.01 -0.83 7.78
N GLN A 58 3.24 -0.04 6.73
CA GLN A 58 4.55 0.58 6.50
C GLN A 58 4.95 1.50 7.65
N ILE A 59 4.00 2.25 8.23
CA ILE A 59 4.29 3.11 9.37
C ILE A 59 4.58 2.27 10.61
N GLU A 60 3.71 1.33 10.97
CA GLU A 60 3.85 0.48 12.17
C GLU A 60 5.15 -0.33 12.16
N ASN A 61 5.59 -0.80 10.98
CA ASN A 61 6.80 -1.62 10.86
C ASN A 61 8.11 -0.82 10.87
N ASN A 62 8.06 0.48 10.57
CA ASN A 62 9.27 1.28 10.37
C ASN A 62 9.42 2.47 11.35
N PHE A 63 8.41 2.77 12.16
CA PHE A 63 8.40 3.90 13.09
C PHE A 63 8.09 3.47 14.53
N ASP A 64 9.10 3.53 15.40
CA ASP A 64 8.95 3.23 16.82
C ASP A 64 7.91 4.15 17.49
N GLY A 65 7.10 3.56 18.37
CA GLY A 65 6.08 4.29 19.14
C GLY A 65 4.78 4.58 18.38
N VAL A 66 4.62 4.07 17.15
CA VAL A 66 3.34 4.07 16.43
C VAL A 66 2.64 2.73 16.65
N LYS A 67 1.67 2.70 17.58
CA LYS A 67 0.72 1.61 17.86
C LYS A 67 -0.56 2.17 18.46
#